data_AF-A0ABD2LY78-F1
#
_entry.id   AF-A0ABD2LY78-F1
#
_cell.length_a   1.000
_cell.length_b   1.000
_cell.length_c   1.000
_cell.angle_alpha   90.00
_cell.angle_beta   90.00
_cell.angle_gamma   90.00
#
_symmetry.space_group_name_H-M   'P 1'
#
loop_
_entity.id
_entity.type
_entity.pdbx_description
1 polymer ?
#
loop_
_entity_poly.entity_id
_entity_poly.type
_entity_poly.pdbx_seq_one_letter_code
_entity_poly.pdbx_strand_id
1 'polypeptide(L)'
;MCNSVGVLQASAGPCEFETATEELKNEPNCRLFAQQLSVEYHEKALLELDDERTRAAKELEQAVEKAEKLTDQLGDLQMESRPMTFST
;
A
#
# COMPACT_ATOMS: atom_id res chain seq x y z
N MET A 1 -28.73 51.29 5.73
CA MET A 1 -27.62 50.30 5.72
C MET A 1 -28.25 48.92 5.71
N CYS A 2 -28.11 48.16 4.62
CA CYS A 2 -28.60 46.78 4.58
C CYS A 2 -27.50 45.88 5.13
N ASN A 3 -27.74 45.25 6.28
CA ASN A 3 -26.83 44.24 6.79
C ASN A 3 -26.90 43.03 5.85
N SER A 4 -25.75 42.68 5.25
CA SER A 4 -25.59 41.56 4.31
C SER A 4 -26.16 40.25 4.86
N VAL A 5 -26.15 40.07 6.18
CA VAL A 5 -26.77 38.93 6.87
C VAL A 5 -28.28 38.82 6.60
N GLY A 6 -29.01 39.94 6.65
CA GLY A 6 -30.46 39.93 6.42
C GLY A 6 -30.83 39.68 4.96
N VAL A 7 -30.00 40.14 4.02
CA VAL A 7 -30.17 39.86 2.59
C VAL A 7 -29.95 38.38 2.31
N LEU A 8 -28.89 37.79 2.89
CA LEU A 8 -28.58 36.37 2.73
C LEU A 8 -29.63 35.46 3.36
N GLN A 9 -30.18 35.79 4.53
CA GLN A 9 -31.29 35.04 5.11
C GLN A 9 -32.59 35.15 4.29
N ALA A 10 -32.82 36.27 3.62
CA ALA A 10 -34.00 36.47 2.78
C ALA A 10 -33.89 35.81 1.39
N SER A 11 -32.66 35.64 0.87
CA SER A 11 -32.41 35.05 -0.45
C SER A 11 -31.92 33.61 -0.41
N ALA A 12 -31.51 33.10 0.76
CA ALA A 12 -31.13 31.70 0.89
C ALA A 12 -32.36 30.80 0.73
N GLY A 13 -32.33 29.94 -0.28
CA GLY A 13 -33.30 28.87 -0.45
C GLY A 13 -33.21 27.86 0.70
N PRO A 14 -34.22 26.97 0.84
CA PRO A 14 -34.19 25.90 1.83
C PRO A 14 -32.96 25.00 1.60
N CYS A 15 -32.06 24.93 2.58
CA CYS A 15 -30.99 23.93 2.62
C CYS A 15 -31.55 22.65 3.20
N GLU A 16 -31.63 21.58 2.40
CA GLU A 16 -31.84 20.24 2.92
C GLU A 16 -30.51 19.69 3.45
N PHE A 17 -30.46 19.43 4.76
CA PHE A 17 -29.20 19.14 5.47
C PHE A 17 -28.60 17.74 5.16
N GLU A 18 -29.28 16.94 4.33
CA GLU A 18 -28.92 15.54 4.06
C GLU A 18 -28.93 15.18 2.55
N THR A 19 -29.28 16.12 1.67
CA THR A 19 -29.32 15.87 0.23
C THR A 19 -28.36 16.83 -0.48
N ALA A 20 -27.46 16.28 -1.28
CA ALA A 20 -26.64 17.08 -2.17
C ALA A 20 -27.55 17.66 -3.27
N THR A 21 -27.46 18.97 -3.50
CA THR A 21 -28.19 19.59 -4.60
C THR A 21 -27.65 19.11 -5.94
N GLU A 22 -28.48 19.12 -6.98
CA GLU A 22 -28.06 18.70 -8.32
C GLU A 22 -26.96 19.61 -8.89
N GLU A 23 -26.89 20.88 -8.50
CA GLU A 23 -25.78 21.75 -8.88
C GLU A 23 -24.46 21.28 -8.28
N LEU A 24 -24.47 20.86 -7.01
CA LEU A 24 -23.29 20.36 -6.32
C LEU A 24 -22.82 19.01 -6.88
N LYS A 25 -23.75 18.11 -7.24
CA LYS A 25 -23.42 16.81 -7.88
C LYS A 25 -22.79 16.98 -9.25
N ASN A 26 -23.22 17.98 -10.01
CA ASN A 26 -22.71 18.28 -11.34
C ASN A 26 -21.50 19.24 -11.31
N GLU A 27 -21.06 19.64 -10.12
CA GLU A 27 -19.93 20.53 -9.95
C GLU A 27 -18.63 19.79 -10.34
N PRO A 28 -17.88 20.31 -11.34
CA PRO A 28 -16.74 19.60 -11.90
C PRO A 28 -15.54 19.49 -10.94
N ASN A 29 -15.33 20.48 -10.07
CA ASN A 29 -14.27 20.47 -9.06
C ASN A 29 -14.51 19.40 -7.98
N CYS A 30 -15.75 19.12 -7.58
CA CYS A 30 -16.08 18.03 -6.65
C CYS A 30 -15.67 16.68 -7.24
N ARG A 31 -15.93 16.45 -8.52
CA ARG A 31 -15.49 15.24 -9.23
C ARG A 31 -13.97 15.17 -9.34
N LEU A 32 -13.31 16.26 -9.72
CA LEU A 32 -11.85 16.31 -9.84
C LEU A 32 -11.16 16.05 -8.50
N PHE A 33 -11.69 16.64 -7.43
CA PHE A 33 -11.19 16.46 -6.07
C PHE A 33 -11.33 15.02 -5.59
N ALA A 34 -12.51 14.40 -5.78
CA ALA A 34 -12.72 12.99 -5.45
C ALA A 34 -11.78 12.07 -6.25
N GLN A 35 -11.55 12.38 -7.53
CA GLN A 35 -10.62 11.63 -8.37
C GLN A 35 -9.18 11.79 -7.87
N GLN A 36 -8.74 13.01 -7.53
CA GLN A 36 -7.40 13.25 -6.98
C GLN A 36 -7.17 12.47 -5.68
N LEU A 37 -8.12 12.52 -4.75
CA LEU A 37 -8.05 11.73 -3.52
C LEU A 37 -7.90 10.24 -3.85
N SER A 38 -8.72 9.70 -4.76
CA SER A 38 -8.64 8.28 -5.12
C SER A 38 -7.26 7.88 -5.67
N VAL A 39 -6.61 8.76 -6.44
CA VAL A 39 -5.27 8.52 -6.98
C VAL A 39 -4.24 8.55 -5.86
N GLU A 40 -4.27 9.56 -4.99
CA GLU A 40 -3.34 9.69 -3.86
C GLU A 40 -3.43 8.48 -2.90
N TYR A 41 -4.65 8.02 -2.59
CA TYR A 41 -4.85 6.82 -1.77
C TYR A 41 -4.29 5.57 -2.45
N HIS A 42 -4.48 5.44 -3.76
CA HIS A 42 -3.97 4.29 -4.50
C HIS A 42 -2.44 4.30 -4.60
N GLU A 43 -1.85 5.45 -4.89
CA GLU A 43 -0.40 5.63 -4.96
C GLU A 43 0.26 5.29 -3.62
N LYS A 44 -0.32 5.77 -2.51
CA LYS A 44 0.15 5.43 -1.17
C LYS A 44 0.10 3.92 -0.90
N ALA A 45 -1.00 3.26 -1.25
CA ALA A 45 -1.14 1.81 -1.07
C ALA A 45 -0.13 1.02 -1.91
N LEU A 46 0.20 1.49 -3.12
CA LEU A 46 1.24 0.88 -3.95
C LEU A 46 2.63 1.02 -3.31
N LEU A 47 2.94 2.18 -2.76
CA LEU A 47 4.22 2.41 -2.06
C LEU A 47 4.37 1.46 -0.85
N GLU A 48 3.32 1.30 -0.05
CA GLU A 48 3.30 0.37 1.09
C GLU A 48 3.54 -1.09 0.64
N LEU A 49 2.93 -1.50 -0.46
CA LEU A 49 3.15 -2.84 -1.04
C LEU A 49 4.58 -3.03 -1.55
N ASP A 50 5.19 -2.01 -2.15
CA ASP A 50 6.57 -2.10 -2.63
C ASP A 50 7.57 -2.19 -1.46
N ASP A 51 7.31 -1.50 -0.35
CA ASP A 51 8.09 -1.61 0.88
C ASP A 51 8.00 -3.03 1.48
N GLU A 52 6.78 -3.59 1.53
CA GLU A 52 6.56 -4.97 1.98
C GLU A 52 7.28 -5.99 1.07
N ARG A 53 7.17 -5.83 -0.24
CA ARG A 53 7.89 -6.67 -1.21
C ARG A 53 9.39 -6.61 -1.02
N THR A 54 9.93 -5.41 -0.80
CA THR A 54 11.37 -5.21 -0.56
C THR A 54 11.81 -5.90 0.73
N ARG A 55 11.00 -5.84 1.78
CA ARG A 55 11.28 -6.56 3.04
C ARG A 55 11.27 -8.07 2.84
N ALA A 56 10.23 -8.59 2.19
CA ALA A 56 10.09 -10.02 1.91
C ALA A 56 11.25 -10.56 1.04
N ALA A 57 11.69 -9.78 0.04
CA ALA A 57 12.84 -10.14 -0.79
C ALA A 57 14.13 -10.29 0.06
N LYS A 58 14.39 -9.35 0.96
CA LYS A 58 15.57 -9.42 1.87
C LYS A 58 15.51 -10.63 2.80
N GLU A 59 14.33 -10.96 3.33
CA GLU A 59 14.16 -12.13 4.19
C GLU A 59 14.41 -13.43 3.42
N LEU A 60 13.94 -13.50 2.16
CA LEU A 60 14.20 -14.63 1.26
C LEU A 60 15.70 -14.77 0.97
N GLU A 61 16.39 -13.68 0.63
CA GLU A 61 17.84 -13.68 0.40
C GLU A 61 18.61 -14.23 1.60
N GLN A 62 18.26 -13.78 2.82
CA GLN A 62 18.88 -14.30 4.05
C GLN A 62 18.57 -15.79 4.29
N ALA A 63 17.36 -16.24 3.95
CA ALA A 63 16.99 -17.64 4.09
C ALA A 63 17.78 -18.52 3.11
N VAL A 64 17.94 -18.06 1.86
CA VAL A 64 18.75 -18.73 0.83
C VAL A 64 20.20 -18.81 1.27
N GLU A 65 20.80 -17.71 1.73
CA GLU A 65 22.19 -17.69 2.21
C GLU A 65 22.42 -18.69 3.36
N LYS A 66 21.46 -18.81 4.29
CA LYS A 66 21.52 -19.81 5.37
C LYS A 66 21.40 -21.23 4.83
N ALA A 67 20.50 -21.46 3.87
CA ALA A 67 20.33 -22.78 3.26
C ALA A 67 21.57 -23.23 2.49
N GLU A 68 22.23 -22.32 1.76
CA GLU A 68 23.50 -22.58 1.09
C GLU A 68 24.57 -23.00 2.09
N LYS A 69 24.77 -22.23 3.17
CA LYS A 69 25.74 -22.59 4.23
C LYS A 69 25.47 -23.95 4.86
N LEU A 70 24.20 -24.28 5.12
CA LEU A 70 23.83 -25.59 5.65
C LEU A 70 24.09 -26.71 4.64
N THR A 71 23.90 -26.43 3.36
CA THR A 71 24.19 -27.38 2.28
C THR A 71 25.67 -27.67 2.18
N ASP A 72 26.52 -26.64 2.27
CA ASP A 72 27.98 -26.79 2.30
C ASP A 72 28.42 -27.65 3.51
N GLN A 73 27.91 -27.33 4.70
CA GLN A 73 28.19 -28.11 5.92
C GLN A 73 27.76 -29.58 5.81
N LEU A 74 26.60 -29.86 5.20
CA LEU A 74 26.16 -31.22 4.93
C LEU A 74 27.09 -31.95 3.94
N GLY A 75 27.59 -31.25 2.93
CA GLY A 75 28.58 -31.77 1.99
C GLY A 75 29.87 -32.20 2.68
N ASP A 76 30.40 -31.35 3.57
CA ASP A 76 31.61 -31.63 4.35
C ASP A 76 31.44 -32.87 5.24
N LEU A 77 30.32 -32.94 5.98
CA LEU A 77 30.01 -34.09 6.84
C LEU A 77 29.82 -35.40 6.05
N GLN A 78 29.29 -35.34 4.82
CA GLN A 78 29.18 -36.50 3.95
C GLN A 78 30.54 -36.97 3.42
N MET A 79 31.50 -36.07 3.21
CA MET A 79 32.88 -36.45 2.87
C MET A 79 33.59 -37.11 4.05
N GLU A 80 33.40 -36.61 5.27
CA GLU A 80 33.96 -37.20 6.50
C GLU A 80 33.35 -38.57 6.84
N SER A 81 32.08 -38.79 6.49
CA SER A 81 31.35 -40.04 6.79
C SER A 81 31.50 -41.13 5.73
N ARG A 82 32.21 -40.91 4.61
CA ARG A 82 32.44 -41.97 3.61
C ARG A 82 33.29 -43.09 4.23
N PRO A 83 32.76 -44.31 4.42
CA PRO A 83 33.59 -45.41 4.88
C PRO A 83 34.67 -45.67 3.83
N MET A 84 35.94 -45.68 4.25
CA MET A 84 37.01 -46.31 3.49
C MET A 84 36.60 -47.77 3.31
N THR A 85 36.02 -48.10 2.15
CA THR A 85 35.78 -49.50 1.77
C THR A 85 37.14 -50.14 1.66
N PHE A 86 37.52 -50.83 2.72
CA PHE A 86 38.74 -51.62 2.80
C PHE A 86 38.56 -52.81 1.86
N SER A 87 39.04 -52.68 0.63
CA SER A 87 39.11 -53.79 -0.32
C SER A 87 40.06 -54.85 0.24
N THR A 88 39.53 -56.06 0.36
CA THR A 88 40.24 -57.26 0.85
C THR A 88 41.26 -57.77 -0.15
#